data_AF-A0A090VI98-F1
#
_entry.id   AF-A0A090VI98-F1
#
_cell.length_a   1.000
_cell.length_b   1.000
_cell.length_c   1.000
_cell.angle_alpha   90.00
_cell.angle_beta   90.00
_cell.angle_gamma   90.00
#
_symmetry.space_group_name_H-M   'P 1'
#
loop_
_entity.id
_entity.type
_entity.pdbx_description
1 polymer ?
#
loop_
_entity_poly.entity_id
_entity_poly.type
_entity_poly.pdbx_seq_one_letter_code
_entity_poly.pdbx_strand_id
1 'polypeptide(L)'
;MVVDASSVENLAGASKITYNLPDDEDLLYVVAEYQRGANEEISSVKSSVFNSSLTVEGFSEASEYNVILYAVDQSGNKSVGASVVINPEEPPYKSVCETLTYAPDYGGIRLTWENPEEGDVTIEIYTENEFGGLIFKDAVYSSAQNGERLVLGLEAVETDFVFIIRDRFNNRCGQIKATITPLYIELFDRVNYQAVYQIHDTPSDYGWILPRVYDGTKGDNGYHSPPNWKDPDGVLPEYIDWSYNGVPITPAMITLDIGSISQVYRFKFWPRLGNYMYRHGNPWLFDLWGSDHLNADGSFDGWTLLLEDAIVIKPSGQPDNDNTAEDIEAAEAGFNFDISPDMPKVRYIRFVQKVAQNRTNSLFHISEMEFYGDNR
;
A
#
# COMPACT_ATOMS: atom_id res chain seq x y z
N MET A 1 -50.71 12.56 -1.06
CA MET A 1 -49.38 11.96 -0.86
C MET A 1 -49.01 11.98 0.62
N VAL A 2 -48.81 10.83 1.25
CA VAL A 2 -48.14 10.70 2.56
C VAL A 2 -47.13 9.57 2.42
N VAL A 3 -45.92 9.76 2.95
CA VAL A 3 -44.90 8.71 3.01
C VAL A 3 -44.82 8.26 4.46
N ASP A 4 -45.10 6.99 4.72
CA ASP A 4 -45.01 6.43 6.06
C ASP A 4 -43.82 5.48 6.14
N ALA A 5 -42.95 5.68 7.12
CA ALA A 5 -41.87 4.75 7.41
C ALA A 5 -42.44 3.41 7.87
N SER A 6 -41.93 2.32 7.29
CA SER A 6 -42.32 0.95 7.60
C SER A 6 -41.33 0.27 8.54
N SER A 7 -40.03 0.55 8.40
CA SER A 7 -38.99 0.05 9.30
C SER A 7 -37.75 0.94 9.29
N VAL A 8 -36.98 0.86 10.38
CA VAL A 8 -35.67 1.50 10.54
C VAL A 8 -34.66 0.41 10.89
N GLU A 9 -33.54 0.39 10.16
CA GLU A 9 -32.36 -0.41 10.44
C GLU A 9 -31.23 0.57 10.77
N ASN A 10 -30.70 0.51 11.99
CA ASN A 10 -29.60 1.36 12.42
C ASN A 10 -28.27 0.72 12.01
N LEU A 11 -27.33 1.53 11.53
CA LEU A 11 -26.03 1.14 11.01
C LEU A 11 -24.95 2.05 11.64
N ALA A 12 -23.67 1.69 11.53
CA ALA A 12 -22.57 2.51 12.04
C ALA A 12 -22.54 3.91 11.40
N GLY A 13 -22.84 4.95 12.17
CA GLY A 13 -22.91 6.34 11.68
C GLY A 13 -24.03 6.61 10.67
N ALA A 14 -24.99 5.70 10.53
CA ALA A 14 -26.05 5.74 9.52
C ALA A 14 -27.35 5.06 9.98
N SER A 15 -28.43 5.27 9.22
CA SER A 15 -29.65 4.47 9.38
C SER A 15 -30.34 4.32 8.03
N LYS A 16 -30.80 3.11 7.76
CA LYS A 16 -31.61 2.79 6.59
C LYS A 16 -33.08 2.84 6.97
N ILE A 17 -33.81 3.71 6.29
CA ILE A 17 -35.24 3.90 6.49
C ILE A 17 -35.96 3.27 5.31
N THR A 18 -36.84 2.31 5.59
CA THR A 18 -37.76 1.73 4.60
C THR A 18 -39.12 2.39 4.79
N TYR A 19 -39.82 2.67 3.69
CA TYR A 19 -41.09 3.38 3.70
C TYR A 19 -42.03 2.85 2.63
N ASN A 20 -43.32 3.12 2.83
CA ASN A 20 -44.35 2.84 1.84
C ASN A 20 -44.51 4.04 0.92
N LEU A 21 -44.48 3.80 -0.39
CA LEU A 21 -44.72 4.84 -1.39
C LEU A 21 -46.22 5.17 -1.45
N PRO A 22 -46.60 6.46 -1.52
CA PRO A 22 -47.98 6.83 -1.79
C PRO A 22 -48.40 6.38 -3.20
N ASP A 23 -49.65 5.92 -3.31
CA ASP A 23 -50.28 5.56 -4.58
C ASP A 23 -50.68 6.84 -5.34
N ASP A 24 -49.70 7.43 -6.04
CA ASP A 24 -49.84 8.70 -6.78
C ASP A 24 -48.98 8.64 -8.06
N GLU A 25 -49.62 8.77 -9.23
CA GLU A 25 -48.95 8.72 -10.54
C GLU A 25 -47.99 9.90 -10.76
N ASP A 26 -48.19 11.01 -10.05
CA ASP A 26 -47.35 12.21 -10.18
C ASP A 26 -46.16 12.21 -9.20
N LEU A 27 -45.98 11.14 -8.40
CA LEU A 27 -44.83 11.01 -7.50
C LEU A 27 -43.52 10.97 -8.29
N LEU A 28 -42.55 11.81 -7.89
CA LEU A 28 -41.24 11.88 -8.53
C LEU A 28 -40.13 11.27 -7.66
N TYR A 29 -40.09 11.60 -6.37
CA TYR A 29 -39.13 11.02 -5.42
C TYR A 29 -39.59 11.19 -3.97
N VAL A 30 -38.95 10.44 -3.07
CA VAL A 30 -38.98 10.66 -1.62
C VAL A 30 -37.71 11.37 -1.20
N VAL A 31 -37.81 12.35 -0.31
CA VAL A 31 -36.66 13.04 0.30
C VAL A 31 -36.72 12.92 1.82
N ALA A 32 -35.60 12.54 2.42
CA ALA A 32 -35.37 12.61 3.85
C ALA A 32 -34.59 13.89 4.18
N GLU A 33 -35.06 14.67 5.13
CA GLU A 33 -34.37 15.84 5.68
C GLU A 33 -34.02 15.57 7.14
N TYR A 34 -32.76 15.78 7.52
CA TYR A 34 -32.24 15.49 8.86
C TYR A 34 -31.08 16.43 9.22
N GLN A 35 -30.84 16.57 10.52
CA GLN A 35 -29.68 17.28 11.06
C GLN A 35 -28.77 16.28 11.76
N ARG A 36 -27.46 16.37 11.49
CA ARG A 36 -26.44 15.49 12.09
C ARG A 36 -26.00 15.96 13.47
N GLY A 37 -26.25 17.23 13.80
CA GLY A 37 -26.01 17.83 15.11
C GLY A 37 -26.91 19.05 15.34
N ALA A 38 -27.06 19.49 16.59
CA ALA A 38 -28.01 20.54 16.98
C ALA A 38 -27.81 21.91 16.27
N ASN A 39 -26.61 22.17 15.75
CA ASN A 39 -26.26 23.41 15.05
C ASN A 39 -25.81 23.17 13.60
N GLU A 40 -26.08 22.00 13.03
CA GLU A 40 -25.68 21.66 11.67
C GLU A 40 -26.79 21.99 10.65
N GLU A 41 -26.34 22.25 9.42
CA GLU A 41 -27.24 22.46 8.29
C GLU A 41 -28.09 21.21 8.02
N ILE A 42 -29.32 21.43 7.55
CA ILE A 42 -30.22 20.35 7.17
C ILE A 42 -29.62 19.64 5.96
N SER A 43 -29.30 18.36 6.16
CA SER A 43 -28.90 17.45 5.09
C SER A 43 -30.15 16.84 4.44
N SER A 44 -30.07 16.58 3.13
CA SER A 44 -31.16 15.92 2.41
C SER A 44 -30.66 14.76 1.56
N VAL A 45 -31.40 13.66 1.58
CA VAL A 45 -31.15 12.47 0.75
C VAL A 45 -32.41 12.16 -0.04
N LYS A 46 -32.27 11.95 -1.35
CA LYS A 46 -33.38 11.66 -2.26
C LYS A 46 -33.32 10.20 -2.71
N SER A 47 -34.49 9.61 -2.86
CA SER A 47 -34.66 8.26 -3.39
C SER A 47 -35.79 8.26 -4.42
N SER A 48 -35.54 7.69 -5.59
CA SER A 48 -36.52 7.66 -6.69
C SER A 48 -37.72 6.78 -6.36
N VAL A 49 -38.80 6.91 -7.12
CA VAL A 49 -40.01 6.09 -6.97
C VAL A 49 -39.80 4.59 -7.17
N PHE A 50 -38.67 4.17 -7.73
CA PHE A 50 -38.36 2.76 -7.92
C PHE A 50 -37.78 2.10 -6.65
N ASN A 51 -37.48 2.91 -5.62
CA ASN A 51 -36.91 2.47 -4.36
C ASN A 51 -37.89 2.73 -3.20
N SER A 52 -37.98 1.76 -2.29
CA SER A 52 -38.76 1.86 -1.05
C SER A 52 -37.89 2.10 0.19
N SER A 53 -36.61 2.43 0.01
CA SER A 53 -35.71 2.76 1.11
C SER A 53 -34.73 3.86 0.73
N LEU A 54 -34.21 4.53 1.75
CA LEU A 54 -33.09 5.46 1.68
C LEU A 54 -32.19 5.31 2.91
N THR A 55 -30.93 5.67 2.79
CA THR A 55 -29.98 5.69 3.91
C THR A 55 -29.65 7.13 4.25
N VAL A 56 -29.76 7.48 5.53
CA VAL A 56 -29.28 8.74 6.09
C VAL A 56 -27.96 8.47 6.82
N GLU A 57 -26.97 9.35 6.65
CA GLU A 57 -25.57 9.06 7.02
C GLU A 57 -24.85 10.30 7.57
N GLY A 58 -23.73 10.05 8.25
CA GLY A 58 -22.83 11.08 8.76
C GLY A 58 -23.17 11.52 10.17
N PHE A 59 -23.82 10.65 10.95
CA PHE A 59 -24.05 10.89 12.37
C PHE A 59 -22.76 10.66 13.15
N SER A 60 -22.39 11.64 13.99
CA SER A 60 -21.15 11.61 14.76
C SER A 60 -21.24 10.78 16.05
N GLU A 61 -22.45 10.46 16.50
CA GLU A 61 -22.73 9.83 17.80
C GLU A 61 -23.84 8.78 17.67
N ALA A 62 -23.80 7.77 18.54
CA ALA A 62 -24.89 6.82 18.73
C ALA A 62 -25.96 7.47 19.63
N SER A 63 -26.91 8.17 18.99
CA SER A 63 -27.95 8.96 19.66
C SER A 63 -29.25 8.92 18.87
N GLU A 64 -30.35 9.31 19.52
CA GLU A 64 -31.62 9.51 18.82
C GLU A 64 -31.57 10.75 17.92
N TYR A 65 -31.98 10.59 16.67
CA TYR A 65 -32.15 11.68 15.71
C TYR A 65 -33.54 11.65 15.09
N ASN A 66 -34.04 12.82 14.70
CA ASN A 66 -35.30 12.95 13.99
C ASN A 66 -35.05 13.19 12.50
N VAL A 67 -35.68 12.38 11.67
CA VAL A 67 -35.65 12.49 10.20
C VAL A 67 -37.07 12.79 9.73
N ILE A 68 -37.22 13.72 8.80
CA ILE A 68 -38.52 14.04 8.21
C ILE A 68 -38.54 13.57 6.75
N LEU A 69 -39.48 12.69 6.43
CA LEU A 69 -39.73 12.19 5.08
C LEU A 69 -40.78 13.03 4.37
N TYR A 70 -40.53 13.33 3.10
CA TYR A 70 -41.48 13.99 2.20
C TYR A 70 -41.58 13.23 0.88
N ALA A 71 -42.80 13.04 0.37
CA ALA A 71 -43.01 12.73 -1.04
C ALA A 71 -43.00 14.04 -1.84
N VAL A 72 -42.33 14.03 -3.00
CA VAL A 72 -42.26 15.17 -3.92
C VAL A 72 -42.82 14.77 -5.27
N ASP A 73 -43.76 15.57 -5.78
CA ASP A 73 -44.38 15.36 -7.09
C ASP A 73 -43.53 15.93 -8.24
N GLN A 74 -43.95 15.69 -9.49
CA GLN A 74 -43.31 16.22 -10.69
C GLN A 74 -43.29 17.76 -10.77
N SER A 75 -44.20 18.43 -10.04
CA SER A 75 -44.27 19.90 -9.96
C SER A 75 -43.39 20.47 -8.83
N GLY A 76 -42.74 19.62 -8.03
CA GLY A 76 -41.88 20.01 -6.92
C GLY A 76 -42.61 20.27 -5.60
N ASN A 77 -43.90 19.92 -5.48
CA ASN A 77 -44.64 20.09 -4.24
C ASN A 77 -44.27 18.99 -3.24
N LYS A 78 -43.99 19.38 -1.99
CA LYS A 78 -43.74 18.46 -0.87
C LYS A 78 -45.06 18.06 -0.19
N SER A 79 -45.17 16.79 0.19
CA SER A 79 -46.24 16.30 1.06
C SER A 79 -46.17 16.90 2.47
N VAL A 80 -47.14 16.55 3.31
CA VAL A 80 -46.96 16.65 4.78
C VAL A 80 -45.77 15.77 5.17
N GLY A 81 -44.90 16.28 6.04
CA GLY A 81 -43.71 15.58 6.50
C GLY A 81 -44.03 14.50 7.52
N ALA A 82 -43.48 13.30 7.34
CA ALA A 82 -43.57 12.20 8.31
C ALA A 82 -42.28 12.12 9.14
N SER A 83 -42.41 12.25 10.46
CA SER A 83 -41.29 12.20 11.39
C SER A 83 -40.94 10.75 11.74
N VAL A 84 -39.66 10.42 11.65
CA VAL A 84 -39.09 9.10 11.91
C VAL A 84 -37.94 9.30 12.89
N VAL A 85 -38.01 8.60 14.03
CA VAL A 85 -36.91 8.58 15.00
C VAL A 85 -35.98 7.43 14.64
N ILE A 86 -34.69 7.72 14.53
CA ILE A 86 -33.63 6.75 14.27
C ILE A 86 -32.62 6.77 15.42
N ASN A 87 -31.82 5.72 15.57
CA ASN A 87 -30.76 5.64 16.56
C ASN A 87 -29.53 4.94 15.97
N PRO A 88 -28.76 5.62 15.10
CA PRO A 88 -27.57 5.08 14.46
C PRO A 88 -26.61 4.44 15.46
N GLU A 89 -25.88 3.44 15.02
CA GLU A 89 -24.81 2.85 15.81
C GLU A 89 -23.56 3.74 15.76
N GLU A 90 -22.58 3.43 16.60
CA GLU A 90 -21.38 4.24 16.75
C GLU A 90 -20.60 4.32 15.42
N PRO A 91 -20.19 5.52 14.97
CA PRO A 91 -19.55 5.65 13.66
C PRO A 91 -18.15 5.01 13.62
N PRO A 92 -17.74 4.45 12.47
CA PRO A 92 -16.52 3.65 12.36
C PRO A 92 -15.22 4.37 12.76
N TYR A 93 -15.14 5.69 12.53
CA TYR A 93 -13.95 6.49 12.88
C TYR A 93 -13.61 6.42 14.37
N LYS A 94 -14.59 6.21 15.26
CA LYS A 94 -14.35 6.13 16.70
C LYS A 94 -13.61 4.85 17.11
N SER A 95 -13.98 3.70 16.55
CA SER A 95 -13.25 2.44 16.76
C SER A 95 -11.78 2.59 16.34
N VAL A 96 -11.52 3.29 15.24
CA VAL A 96 -10.15 3.60 14.79
C VAL A 96 -9.44 4.52 15.77
N CYS A 97 -10.11 5.54 16.31
CA CYS A 97 -9.52 6.42 17.33
C CYS A 97 -9.12 5.66 18.61
N GLU A 98 -9.90 4.66 19.02
CA GLU A 98 -9.64 3.89 20.25
C GLU A 98 -8.56 2.81 20.07
N THR A 99 -8.43 2.28 18.85
CA THR A 99 -7.56 1.13 18.56
C THR A 99 -6.26 1.51 17.85
N LEU A 100 -6.08 2.76 17.42
CA LEU A 100 -4.86 3.21 16.75
C LEU A 100 -3.64 2.97 17.66
N THR A 101 -2.73 2.14 17.18
CA THR A 101 -1.39 1.97 17.75
C THR A 101 -0.33 2.47 16.80
N TYR A 102 0.81 2.84 17.37
CA TYR A 102 1.94 3.39 16.64
C TYR A 102 3.25 2.87 17.23
N ALA A 103 4.20 2.52 16.36
CA ALA A 103 5.50 2.03 16.74
C ALA A 103 6.59 2.64 15.85
N PRO A 104 7.81 2.85 16.38
CA PRO A 104 8.94 3.26 15.56
C PRO A 104 9.29 2.16 14.54
N ASP A 105 9.65 2.56 13.33
CA ASP A 105 10.13 1.65 12.28
C ASP A 105 11.32 2.28 11.54
N TYR A 106 12.03 1.51 10.72
CA TYR A 106 13.20 1.97 9.98
C TYR A 106 12.81 3.02 8.93
N GLY A 107 13.23 4.26 9.20
CA GLY A 107 12.92 5.44 8.37
C GLY A 107 11.49 5.94 8.50
N GLY A 108 10.80 5.56 9.57
CA GLY A 108 9.37 5.79 9.66
C GLY A 108 8.71 5.45 10.99
N ILE A 109 7.38 5.40 10.92
CA ILE A 109 6.53 4.86 11.97
C ILE A 109 5.54 3.88 11.33
N ARG A 110 5.20 2.83 12.08
CA ARG A 110 4.16 1.87 11.72
C ARG A 110 2.90 2.18 12.50
N LEU A 111 1.78 2.27 11.82
CA LEU A 111 0.45 2.45 12.39
C LEU A 111 -0.36 1.18 12.18
N THR A 112 -1.13 0.77 13.19
CA THR A 112 -2.16 -0.28 13.05
C THR A 112 -3.44 0.13 13.76
N TRP A 113 -4.58 -0.33 13.25
CA TRP A 113 -5.90 -0.02 13.82
C TRP A 113 -6.93 -1.07 13.42
N GLU A 114 -8.06 -1.10 14.14
CA GLU A 114 -9.22 -1.92 13.84
C GLU A 114 -10.40 -1.05 13.39
N ASN A 115 -11.10 -1.50 12.36
CA ASN A 115 -12.29 -0.86 11.78
C ASN A 115 -13.35 -1.94 11.51
N PRO A 116 -14.00 -2.48 12.55
CA PRO A 116 -14.86 -3.67 12.43
C PRO A 116 -15.98 -3.55 11.41
N GLU A 117 -16.48 -2.32 11.23
CA GLU A 117 -17.62 -1.98 10.37
C GLU A 117 -17.20 -1.60 8.93
N GLU A 118 -15.91 -1.71 8.60
CA GLU A 118 -15.36 -1.45 7.26
C GLU A 118 -15.74 -0.07 6.69
N GLY A 119 -15.94 0.92 7.57
CA GLY A 119 -16.32 2.27 7.17
C GLY A 119 -15.16 3.06 6.59
N ASP A 120 -15.45 3.99 5.68
CA ASP A 120 -14.44 4.89 5.11
C ASP A 120 -13.86 5.83 6.18
N VAL A 121 -12.57 5.66 6.49
CA VAL A 121 -11.83 6.49 7.44
C VAL A 121 -10.60 7.14 6.79
N THR A 122 -10.24 8.32 7.27
CA THR A 122 -8.98 9.00 6.95
C THR A 122 -8.16 9.19 8.22
N ILE A 123 -6.90 8.77 8.21
CA ILE A 123 -5.92 9.02 9.27
C ILE A 123 -4.88 10.00 8.71
N GLU A 124 -4.91 11.23 9.18
CA GLU A 124 -3.95 12.27 8.81
C GLU A 124 -2.81 12.30 9.83
N ILE A 125 -1.57 12.26 9.35
CA ILE A 125 -0.36 12.28 10.17
C ILE A 125 0.32 13.63 10.05
N TYR A 126 0.56 14.26 11.19
CA TYR A 126 1.28 15.52 11.31
C TYR A 126 2.46 15.38 12.27
N THR A 127 3.43 16.28 12.14
CA THR A 127 4.40 16.59 13.20
C THR A 127 4.13 17.97 13.77
N GLU A 128 4.31 18.14 15.06
CA GLU A 128 4.19 19.44 15.73
C GLU A 128 5.55 20.18 15.70
N ASN A 129 5.55 21.45 15.33
CA ASN A 129 6.75 22.30 15.43
C ASN A 129 6.85 22.95 16.81
N GLU A 130 7.97 23.63 17.08
CA GLU A 130 8.23 24.29 18.38
C GLU A 130 7.17 25.33 18.81
N PHE A 131 6.33 25.81 17.89
CA PHE A 131 5.25 26.77 18.14
C PHE A 131 3.86 26.12 18.23
N GLY A 132 3.77 24.79 18.21
CA GLY A 132 2.50 24.05 18.20
C GLY A 132 1.81 23.99 16.83
N GLY A 133 2.51 24.37 15.76
CA GLY A 133 2.01 24.31 14.40
C GLY A 133 2.11 22.89 13.82
N LEU A 134 1.03 22.41 13.20
CA LEU A 134 1.00 21.09 12.58
C LEU A 134 1.58 21.12 11.17
N ILE A 135 2.55 20.26 10.90
CA ILE A 135 3.17 20.05 9.59
C ILE A 135 2.71 18.70 9.05
N PHE A 136 1.98 18.71 7.94
CA PHE A 136 1.47 17.48 7.31
C PHE A 136 2.62 16.57 6.86
N LYS A 137 2.47 15.25 7.07
CA LYS A 137 3.44 14.23 6.66
C LYS A 137 2.85 13.22 5.69
N ASP A 138 1.72 12.62 6.04
CA ASP A 138 1.06 11.60 5.22
C ASP A 138 -0.44 11.52 5.55
N ALA A 139 -1.21 10.84 4.70
CA ALA A 139 -2.61 10.52 4.95
C ALA A 139 -2.93 9.10 4.48
N VAL A 140 -3.66 8.36 5.30
CA VAL A 140 -4.18 7.04 4.98
C VAL A 140 -5.67 7.14 4.71
N TYR A 141 -6.12 6.56 3.60
CA TYR A 141 -7.54 6.39 3.27
C TYR A 141 -7.81 4.90 3.26
N SER A 142 -8.73 4.42 4.11
CA SER A 142 -8.98 2.99 4.24
C SER A 142 -10.43 2.71 4.67
N SER A 143 -10.95 1.59 4.17
CA SER A 143 -12.18 0.94 4.64
C SER A 143 -11.90 -0.50 5.11
N ALA A 144 -10.63 -0.92 5.14
CA ALA A 144 -10.27 -2.28 5.52
C ALA A 144 -10.60 -2.57 6.99
N GLN A 145 -11.06 -3.78 7.29
CA GLN A 145 -11.44 -4.20 8.64
C GLN A 145 -10.28 -4.11 9.65
N ASN A 146 -9.07 -4.47 9.21
CA ASN A 146 -7.84 -4.27 9.97
C ASN A 146 -6.90 -3.46 9.09
N GLY A 147 -6.33 -2.41 9.65
CA GLY A 147 -5.44 -1.51 8.93
C GLY A 147 -4.01 -1.58 9.43
N GLU A 148 -3.09 -1.46 8.48
CA GLU A 148 -1.67 -1.27 8.75
C GLU A 148 -1.12 -0.24 7.76
N ARG A 149 -0.28 0.68 8.23
CA ARG A 149 0.41 1.66 7.39
C ARG A 149 1.83 1.89 7.87
N LEU A 150 2.78 1.84 6.94
CA LEU A 150 4.11 2.39 7.13
C LEU A 150 4.18 3.83 6.60
N VAL A 151 4.53 4.76 7.47
CA VAL A 151 4.80 6.16 7.12
C VAL A 151 6.32 6.33 7.07
N LEU A 152 6.86 6.49 5.87
CA LEU A 152 8.31 6.53 5.61
C LEU A 152 8.81 7.97 5.37
N GLY A 153 10.13 8.13 5.30
CA GLY A 153 10.78 9.43 5.04
C GLY A 153 10.91 10.28 6.31
N LEU A 154 10.91 9.64 7.47
CA LEU A 154 11.06 10.28 8.77
C LEU A 154 12.49 10.06 9.29
N GLU A 155 13.10 11.12 9.80
CA GLU A 155 14.44 11.06 10.39
C GLU A 155 14.40 10.39 11.77
N ALA A 156 15.50 9.75 12.16
CA ALA A 156 15.66 9.10 13.46
C ALA A 156 15.95 10.12 14.58
N VAL A 157 14.99 11.03 14.78
CA VAL A 157 15.00 12.06 15.82
C VAL A 157 13.68 12.01 16.57
N GLU A 158 13.74 12.31 17.87
CA GLU A 158 12.55 12.40 18.70
C GLU A 158 11.59 13.45 18.12
N THR A 159 10.39 13.01 17.76
CA THR A 159 9.42 13.82 17.02
C THR A 159 8.04 13.70 17.65
N ASP A 160 7.39 14.84 17.87
CA ASP A 160 6.01 14.92 18.32
C ASP A 160 5.05 14.76 17.15
N PHE A 161 4.36 13.63 17.10
CA PHE A 161 3.33 13.31 16.11
C PHE A 161 1.94 13.68 16.61
N VAL A 162 1.10 14.09 15.67
CA VAL A 162 -0.33 14.31 15.88
C VAL A 162 -1.10 13.55 14.82
N PHE A 163 -1.98 12.66 15.27
CA PHE A 163 -2.89 11.90 14.41
C PHE A 163 -4.29 12.49 14.49
N ILE A 164 -4.90 12.74 13.33
CA ILE A 164 -6.29 13.19 13.20
C ILE A 164 -7.04 12.15 12.41
N ILE A 165 -8.02 11.51 13.05
CA ILE A 165 -8.86 10.49 12.45
C ILE A 165 -10.22 11.10 12.17
N ARG A 166 -10.70 10.97 10.92
CA ARG A 166 -11.99 11.49 10.50
C ARG A 166 -12.69 10.57 9.51
N ASP A 167 -14.01 10.71 9.42
CA ASP A 167 -14.79 10.12 8.33
C ASP A 167 -14.89 11.06 7.11
N ARG A 168 -15.64 10.64 6.08
CA ARG A 168 -15.93 11.45 4.87
C ARG A 168 -16.83 12.67 5.11
N PHE A 169 -17.53 12.72 6.24
CA PHE A 169 -18.39 13.83 6.64
C PHE A 169 -17.65 14.84 7.54
N ASN A 170 -16.35 14.62 7.76
CA ASN A 170 -15.48 15.43 8.61
C ASN A 170 -15.81 15.32 10.12
N ASN A 171 -16.53 14.27 10.53
CA ASN A 171 -16.63 13.88 11.92
C ASN A 171 -15.28 13.33 12.36
N ARG A 172 -14.81 13.70 13.56
CA ARG A 172 -13.47 13.36 14.05
C ARG A 172 -13.44 13.26 15.56
N CYS A 173 -12.51 12.46 16.07
CA CYS A 173 -12.17 12.45 17.49
C CYS A 173 -11.17 13.58 17.83
N GLY A 174 -10.77 13.64 19.10
CA GLY A 174 -9.68 14.50 19.54
C GLY A 174 -8.35 14.13 18.88
N GLN A 175 -7.39 15.06 18.94
CA GLN A 175 -6.02 14.80 18.47
C GLN A 175 -5.36 13.72 19.34
N ILE A 176 -4.83 12.69 18.70
CA ILE A 176 -3.97 11.71 19.36
C ILE A 176 -2.53 12.18 19.21
N LYS A 177 -1.86 12.47 20.32
CA LYS A 177 -0.47 12.95 20.33
C LYS A 177 0.47 11.87 20.83
N ALA A 178 1.63 11.74 20.18
CA ALA A 178 2.65 10.78 20.57
C ALA A 178 4.05 11.30 20.24
N THR A 179 4.99 11.14 21.17
CA THR A 179 6.41 11.39 20.92
C THR A 179 7.08 10.08 20.52
N ILE A 180 7.59 10.01 19.29
CA ILE A 180 8.17 8.78 18.71
C ILE A 180 9.53 9.13 18.09
N THR A 181 10.51 8.25 18.27
CA THR A 181 11.81 8.32 17.57
C THR A 181 11.87 7.20 16.53
N PRO A 182 11.71 7.49 15.22
CA PRO A 182 11.91 6.51 14.16
C PRO A 182 13.28 5.81 14.26
N LEU A 183 13.37 4.58 13.73
CA LEU A 183 14.64 3.87 13.69
C LEU A 183 15.48 4.39 12.53
N TYR A 184 16.79 4.49 12.76
CA TYR A 184 17.73 5.00 11.76
C TYR A 184 17.80 4.09 10.54
N ILE A 185 17.55 4.69 9.37
CA ILE A 185 17.84 4.10 8.07
C ILE A 185 18.33 5.21 7.14
N GLU A 186 19.25 4.87 6.25
CA GLU A 186 19.65 5.74 5.15
C GLU A 186 19.70 4.97 3.84
N LEU A 187 19.53 5.67 2.73
CA LEU A 187 19.88 5.15 1.41
C LEU A 187 21.40 5.13 1.29
N PHE A 188 21.99 3.96 1.04
CA PHE A 188 23.43 3.90 0.80
C PHE A 188 23.79 4.64 -0.48
N ASP A 189 24.86 5.45 -0.42
CA ASP A 189 25.33 6.22 -1.58
C ASP A 189 25.84 5.29 -2.69
N ARG A 190 25.09 5.26 -3.79
CA ARG A 190 25.36 4.45 -4.99
C ARG A 190 26.71 4.76 -5.65
N VAL A 191 27.32 5.90 -5.36
CA VAL A 191 28.71 6.20 -5.81
C VAL A 191 29.71 5.17 -5.27
N ASN A 192 29.38 4.52 -4.15
CA ASN A 192 30.20 3.47 -3.56
C ASN A 192 29.89 2.07 -4.09
N TYR A 193 28.84 1.92 -4.92
CA TYR A 193 28.48 0.62 -5.47
C TYR A 193 29.44 0.25 -6.61
N GLN A 194 29.73 -1.04 -6.75
CA GLN A 194 30.52 -1.57 -7.85
C GLN A 194 29.89 -2.85 -8.40
N ALA A 195 29.98 -3.00 -9.73
CA ALA A 195 29.64 -4.25 -10.39
C ALA A 195 30.76 -5.25 -10.11
N VAL A 196 30.40 -6.40 -9.57
CA VAL A 196 31.30 -7.53 -9.38
C VAL A 196 30.88 -8.60 -10.39
N TYR A 197 31.86 -9.26 -10.99
CA TYR A 197 31.62 -10.37 -11.90
C TYR A 197 32.24 -11.62 -11.28
N GLN A 198 31.38 -12.51 -10.78
CA GLN A 198 31.76 -13.79 -10.19
C GLN A 198 31.58 -14.92 -11.20
N ILE A 199 32.19 -16.07 -10.90
CA ILE A 199 31.82 -17.33 -11.56
C ILE A 199 30.33 -17.56 -11.27
N HIS A 200 29.60 -18.05 -12.29
CA HIS A 200 28.15 -18.22 -12.31
C HIS A 200 27.30 -16.95 -12.51
N ASP A 201 27.88 -15.74 -12.43
CA ASP A 201 27.13 -14.52 -12.76
C ASP A 201 26.71 -14.51 -14.24
N THR A 202 25.46 -14.12 -14.48
CA THR A 202 24.93 -13.99 -15.83
C THR A 202 25.57 -12.74 -16.50
N PRO A 203 26.07 -12.85 -17.75
CA PRO A 203 26.63 -11.70 -18.45
C PRO A 203 25.52 -10.77 -18.93
N SER A 204 25.88 -9.52 -19.20
CA SER A 204 24.98 -8.53 -19.83
C SER A 204 24.93 -8.65 -21.36
N ASP A 205 23.84 -8.18 -21.97
CA ASP A 205 23.64 -8.05 -23.42
C ASP A 205 22.91 -6.74 -23.78
N TYR A 206 22.73 -6.46 -25.07
CA TYR A 206 21.97 -5.33 -25.63
C TYR A 206 22.43 -3.94 -25.16
N GLY A 207 23.66 -3.82 -24.66
CA GLY A 207 24.20 -2.58 -24.10
C GLY A 207 23.66 -2.21 -22.72
N TRP A 208 22.85 -3.09 -22.10
CA TRP A 208 22.32 -2.96 -20.75
C TRP A 208 23.26 -3.66 -19.77
N ILE A 209 24.23 -2.92 -19.25
CA ILE A 209 25.33 -3.44 -18.44
C ILE A 209 25.06 -3.31 -16.94
N LEU A 210 25.67 -4.17 -16.13
CA LEU A 210 25.44 -4.23 -14.69
C LEU A 210 25.61 -2.87 -13.97
N PRO A 211 26.60 -2.02 -14.28
CA PRO A 211 26.72 -0.70 -13.64
C PRO A 211 25.52 0.24 -13.78
N ARG A 212 24.62 -0.01 -14.73
CA ARG A 212 23.43 0.82 -14.93
C ARG A 212 22.35 0.59 -13.90
N VAL A 213 22.42 -0.49 -13.12
CA VAL A 213 21.43 -0.77 -12.06
C VAL A 213 21.62 0.13 -10.83
N TYR A 214 22.64 1.00 -10.81
CA TYR A 214 22.90 1.93 -9.72
C TYR A 214 23.37 3.30 -10.23
N ASP A 215 22.99 3.67 -11.46
CA ASP A 215 23.36 4.97 -12.05
C ASP A 215 22.33 6.08 -11.76
N GLY A 216 21.18 5.72 -11.19
CA GLY A 216 20.08 6.62 -10.87
C GLY A 216 19.03 6.79 -11.98
N THR A 217 19.13 6.05 -13.08
CA THR A 217 18.22 6.15 -14.22
C THR A 217 17.26 4.97 -14.24
N LYS A 218 15.98 5.27 -14.01
CA LYS A 218 14.89 4.29 -13.93
C LYS A 218 14.15 4.19 -15.27
N GLY A 219 13.65 3.00 -15.60
CA GLY A 219 12.86 2.73 -16.79
C GLY A 219 13.61 1.98 -17.88
N ASP A 220 13.84 2.63 -19.03
CA ASP A 220 14.50 2.01 -20.19
C ASP A 220 16.04 2.11 -20.08
N ASN A 221 16.57 1.79 -18.90
CA ASN A 221 17.99 1.71 -18.57
C ASN A 221 18.19 0.62 -17.50
N GLY A 222 19.37 0.00 -17.45
CA GLY A 222 19.70 -1.01 -16.44
C GLY A 222 20.55 -2.16 -16.98
N TYR A 223 20.35 -3.34 -16.41
CA TYR A 223 20.97 -4.60 -16.80
C TYR A 223 20.00 -5.48 -17.60
N HIS A 224 20.52 -6.22 -18.58
CA HIS A 224 19.75 -7.22 -19.34
C HIS A 224 20.64 -8.42 -19.66
N SER A 225 20.18 -9.64 -19.43
CA SER A 225 20.90 -10.86 -19.78
C SER A 225 20.75 -11.20 -21.27
N PRO A 226 21.64 -12.02 -21.87
CA PRO A 226 21.33 -12.70 -23.12
C PRO A 226 20.08 -13.59 -22.94
N PRO A 227 19.26 -13.75 -23.99
CA PRO A 227 18.14 -14.66 -23.94
C PRO A 227 18.63 -16.11 -23.91
N ASN A 228 18.04 -16.91 -23.02
CA ASN A 228 18.36 -18.34 -22.81
C ASN A 228 19.83 -18.59 -22.48
N TRP A 229 20.49 -17.63 -21.79
CA TRP A 229 21.84 -17.84 -21.30
C TRP A 229 21.88 -19.09 -20.41
N LYS A 230 22.93 -19.89 -20.58
CA LYS A 230 23.23 -21.06 -19.76
C LYS A 230 24.62 -20.88 -19.20
N ASP A 231 24.72 -21.11 -17.90
CA ASP A 231 25.98 -21.08 -17.20
C ASP A 231 26.95 -22.13 -17.76
N PRO A 232 28.11 -21.72 -18.33
CA PRO A 232 29.10 -22.66 -18.81
C PRO A 232 29.77 -23.46 -17.70
N ASP A 233 29.77 -22.95 -16.47
CA ASP A 233 30.42 -23.56 -15.30
C ASP A 233 29.47 -24.50 -14.53
N GLY A 234 28.22 -24.63 -14.99
CA GLY A 234 27.21 -25.51 -14.42
C GLY A 234 26.23 -24.78 -13.50
N VAL A 235 25.25 -25.51 -12.96
CA VAL A 235 24.26 -24.94 -12.04
C VAL A 235 24.77 -25.10 -10.61
N LEU A 236 24.71 -24.03 -9.83
CA LEU A 236 25.07 -24.03 -8.41
C LEU A 236 24.18 -25.01 -7.61
N PRO A 237 24.72 -25.71 -6.58
CA PRO A 237 23.99 -26.72 -5.81
C PRO A 237 22.65 -26.24 -5.23
N GLU A 238 22.57 -24.98 -4.84
CA GLU A 238 21.38 -24.32 -4.28
C GLU A 238 20.22 -24.29 -5.27
N TYR A 239 20.50 -24.36 -6.58
CA TYR A 239 19.53 -24.23 -7.66
C TYR A 239 19.49 -25.42 -8.61
N ILE A 240 20.25 -26.50 -8.33
CA ILE A 240 20.38 -27.66 -9.24
C ILE A 240 19.05 -28.36 -9.55
N ASP A 241 18.18 -28.45 -8.55
CA ASP A 241 16.86 -29.09 -8.64
C ASP A 241 15.71 -28.06 -8.71
N TRP A 242 16.04 -26.79 -8.93
CA TRP A 242 15.03 -25.73 -8.95
C TRP A 242 14.09 -25.86 -10.16
N SER A 243 12.79 -25.79 -9.88
CA SER A 243 11.75 -25.80 -10.90
C SER A 243 10.57 -24.95 -10.46
N TYR A 244 9.86 -24.39 -11.44
CA TYR A 244 8.59 -23.69 -11.21
C TYR A 244 7.48 -24.46 -11.93
N ASN A 245 6.44 -24.85 -11.20
CA ASN A 245 5.35 -25.69 -11.71
C ASN A 245 5.81 -26.96 -12.44
N GLY A 246 6.88 -27.60 -11.93
CA GLY A 246 7.45 -28.82 -12.51
C GLY A 246 8.27 -28.59 -13.78
N VAL A 247 8.50 -27.34 -14.18
CA VAL A 247 9.37 -26.97 -15.30
C VAL A 247 10.72 -26.55 -14.74
N PRO A 248 11.82 -27.25 -15.09
CA PRO A 248 13.17 -26.85 -14.68
C PRO A 248 13.49 -25.44 -15.17
N ILE A 249 14.04 -24.64 -14.27
CA ILE A 249 14.36 -23.24 -14.52
C ILE A 249 15.80 -22.97 -14.06
N THR A 250 16.63 -22.49 -14.97
CA THR A 250 17.96 -21.91 -14.71
C THR A 250 17.83 -20.48 -14.18
N PRO A 251 18.26 -20.19 -12.94
CA PRO A 251 18.23 -18.83 -12.43
C PRO A 251 19.22 -17.93 -13.17
N ALA A 252 18.95 -16.64 -13.19
CA ALA A 252 19.91 -15.62 -13.61
C ALA A 252 20.40 -14.87 -12.38
N MET A 253 21.69 -14.56 -12.30
CA MET A 253 22.27 -13.92 -11.13
C MET A 253 23.23 -12.78 -11.48
N ILE A 254 23.29 -11.79 -10.60
CA ILE A 254 24.22 -10.66 -10.67
C ILE A 254 24.77 -10.37 -9.27
N THR A 255 26.02 -9.93 -9.19
CA THR A 255 26.69 -9.61 -7.93
C THR A 255 27.09 -8.13 -7.86
N LEU A 256 26.80 -7.48 -6.74
CA LEU A 256 27.15 -6.08 -6.45
C LEU A 256 28.00 -6.01 -5.18
N ASP A 257 28.95 -5.08 -5.15
CA ASP A 257 29.59 -4.58 -3.93
C ASP A 257 28.88 -3.28 -3.54
N ILE A 258 28.32 -3.19 -2.34
CA ILE A 258 27.60 -1.99 -1.86
C ILE A 258 28.54 -0.97 -1.17
N GLY A 259 29.84 -1.24 -1.15
CA GLY A 259 30.91 -0.32 -0.76
C GLY A 259 31.51 -0.59 0.62
N SER A 260 30.69 -0.99 1.59
CA SER A 260 31.12 -1.27 2.97
C SER A 260 30.27 -2.37 3.62
N ILE A 261 30.82 -3.01 4.66
CA ILE A 261 30.06 -3.95 5.49
C ILE A 261 28.99 -3.16 6.25
N SER A 262 27.74 -3.38 5.91
CA SER A 262 26.60 -2.57 6.34
C SER A 262 25.44 -3.46 6.80
N GLN A 263 24.64 -2.97 7.74
CA GLN A 263 23.37 -3.61 8.08
C GLN A 263 22.33 -3.19 7.04
N VAL A 264 21.73 -4.14 6.32
CA VAL A 264 20.70 -3.84 5.31
C VAL A 264 19.32 -4.13 5.90
N TYR A 265 18.45 -3.12 5.92
CA TYR A 265 17.07 -3.25 6.42
C TYR A 265 16.04 -3.28 5.30
N ARG A 266 16.38 -2.77 4.11
CA ARG A 266 15.48 -2.78 2.96
C ARG A 266 16.23 -2.83 1.66
N PHE A 267 15.73 -3.66 0.76
CA PHE A 267 16.12 -3.70 -0.63
C PHE A 267 14.98 -3.14 -1.48
N LYS A 268 15.33 -2.28 -2.42
CA LYS A 268 14.38 -1.71 -3.38
C LYS A 268 14.92 -1.87 -4.79
N PHE A 269 14.05 -2.20 -5.73
CA PHE A 269 14.41 -2.16 -7.14
C PHE A 269 13.31 -1.62 -8.04
N TRP A 270 13.72 -1.17 -9.23
CA TRP A 270 12.82 -0.80 -10.31
C TRP A 270 12.88 -1.82 -11.44
N PRO A 271 11.72 -2.28 -11.95
CA PRO A 271 11.68 -3.05 -13.18
C PRO A 271 11.97 -2.14 -14.38
N ARG A 272 12.22 -2.73 -15.55
CA ARG A 272 12.06 -1.97 -16.80
C ARG A 272 10.61 -1.52 -16.93
N LEU A 273 10.41 -0.20 -17.04
CA LEU A 273 9.10 0.44 -17.03
C LEU A 273 8.37 0.39 -18.39
N GLY A 274 7.24 1.11 -18.47
CA GLY A 274 6.36 1.14 -19.63
C GLY A 274 5.71 -0.22 -19.85
N ASN A 275 5.63 -0.67 -21.09
CA ASN A 275 4.93 -1.92 -21.40
C ASN A 275 5.55 -3.16 -20.73
N TYR A 276 6.75 -3.09 -20.16
CA TYR A 276 7.47 -4.24 -19.60
C TYR A 276 7.26 -4.47 -18.09
N MET A 277 6.73 -3.48 -17.35
CA MET A 277 6.78 -3.43 -15.88
C MET A 277 6.37 -4.72 -15.14
N TYR A 278 5.31 -5.41 -15.57
CA TYR A 278 4.86 -6.69 -15.01
C TYR A 278 4.90 -7.82 -16.05
N ARG A 279 5.88 -7.82 -16.96
CA ARG A 279 6.02 -8.87 -17.98
C ARG A 279 7.47 -9.12 -18.37
N HIS A 280 7.65 -10.08 -19.28
CA HIS A 280 8.96 -10.38 -19.88
C HIS A 280 9.98 -10.78 -18.81
N GLY A 281 11.26 -10.47 -19.01
CA GLY A 281 12.33 -10.83 -18.08
C GLY A 281 12.45 -9.98 -16.79
N ASN A 282 11.46 -9.17 -16.43
CA ASN A 282 11.52 -8.43 -15.16
C ASN A 282 11.36 -9.44 -14.01
N PRO A 283 11.97 -9.22 -12.83
CA PRO A 283 11.84 -10.16 -11.73
C PRO A 283 10.39 -10.32 -11.27
N TRP A 284 10.00 -11.57 -11.03
CA TRP A 284 8.75 -11.89 -10.34
C TRP A 284 9.01 -12.64 -9.05
N LEU A 285 9.86 -13.67 -9.08
CA LEU A 285 10.32 -14.43 -7.92
C LEU A 285 11.85 -14.39 -7.87
N PHE A 286 12.43 -14.00 -6.74
CA PHE A 286 13.87 -13.91 -6.58
C PHE A 286 14.33 -14.22 -5.16
N ASP A 287 15.61 -14.58 -5.05
CA ASP A 287 16.33 -14.61 -3.79
C ASP A 287 17.32 -13.43 -3.75
N LEU A 288 17.59 -12.94 -2.54
CA LEU A 288 18.64 -11.96 -2.28
C LEU A 288 19.61 -12.53 -1.26
N TRP A 289 20.87 -12.68 -1.66
CA TRP A 289 21.95 -13.16 -0.79
C TRP A 289 22.88 -12.02 -0.41
N GLY A 290 23.47 -12.12 0.77
CA GLY A 290 24.51 -11.20 1.23
C GLY A 290 25.69 -11.91 1.88
N SER A 291 26.88 -11.33 1.74
CA SER A 291 28.12 -11.80 2.36
C SER A 291 29.06 -10.63 2.67
N ASP A 292 29.98 -10.80 3.61
CA ASP A 292 31.08 -9.87 3.87
C ASP A 292 32.33 -10.13 3.00
N HIS A 293 32.38 -11.25 2.27
CA HIS A 293 33.45 -11.62 1.35
C HIS A 293 32.94 -12.31 0.07
N LEU A 294 33.76 -12.28 -0.97
CA LEU A 294 33.53 -12.97 -2.24
C LEU A 294 34.24 -14.33 -2.27
N ASN A 295 33.64 -15.30 -2.94
CA ASN A 295 34.24 -16.61 -3.16
C ASN A 295 34.84 -16.69 -4.56
N ALA A 296 36.11 -17.06 -4.65
CA ALA A 296 36.81 -17.13 -5.94
C ALA A 296 36.20 -18.17 -6.91
N ASP A 297 35.54 -19.19 -6.38
CA ASP A 297 34.83 -20.22 -7.14
C ASP A 297 33.37 -19.86 -7.45
N GLY A 298 32.87 -18.71 -6.98
CA GLY A 298 31.50 -18.26 -7.18
C GLY A 298 30.46 -18.95 -6.28
N SER A 299 30.86 -19.88 -5.41
CA SER A 299 29.95 -20.60 -4.51
C SER A 299 29.22 -19.67 -3.53
N PHE A 300 28.13 -20.16 -2.92
CA PHE A 300 27.42 -19.48 -1.84
C PHE A 300 27.97 -19.80 -0.44
N ASP A 301 29.14 -20.46 -0.33
CA ASP A 301 29.74 -20.75 0.98
C ASP A 301 29.95 -19.46 1.79
N GLY A 302 29.39 -19.38 3.00
CA GLY A 302 29.46 -18.18 3.84
C GLY A 302 28.49 -17.05 3.46
N TRP A 303 27.70 -17.20 2.39
CA TRP A 303 26.61 -16.28 2.08
C TRP A 303 25.39 -16.57 2.95
N THR A 304 24.64 -15.51 3.26
CA THR A 304 23.37 -15.58 3.99
C THR A 304 22.22 -15.16 3.08
N LEU A 305 21.14 -15.93 3.11
CA LEU A 305 19.91 -15.61 2.41
C LEU A 305 19.18 -14.49 3.17
N LEU A 306 19.19 -13.29 2.61
CA LEU A 306 18.55 -12.10 3.20
C LEU A 306 17.05 -12.07 2.89
N LEU A 307 16.69 -12.51 1.68
CA LEU A 307 15.32 -12.70 1.22
C LEU A 307 15.24 -14.03 0.47
N GLU A 308 14.29 -14.87 0.87
CA GLU A 308 13.98 -16.14 0.21
C GLU A 308 12.64 -16.01 -0.49
N ASP A 309 12.57 -16.45 -1.75
CA ASP A 309 11.32 -16.53 -2.52
C ASP A 309 10.50 -15.22 -2.48
N ALA A 310 11.18 -14.08 -2.59
CA ALA A 310 10.54 -12.78 -2.61
C ALA A 310 9.76 -12.58 -3.91
N ILE A 311 8.49 -12.19 -3.79
CA ILE A 311 7.56 -12.06 -4.93
C ILE A 311 7.19 -10.60 -5.18
N VAL A 312 7.26 -10.19 -6.45
CA VAL A 312 6.66 -8.93 -6.91
C VAL A 312 5.16 -9.14 -7.10
N ILE A 313 4.36 -8.47 -6.27
CA ILE A 313 2.90 -8.47 -6.36
C ILE A 313 2.45 -7.31 -7.25
N LYS A 314 1.63 -7.63 -8.25
CA LYS A 314 0.93 -6.63 -9.07
C LYS A 314 -0.34 -6.19 -8.32
N PRO A 315 -0.48 -4.90 -7.94
CA PRO A 315 -1.57 -4.43 -7.09
C PRO A 315 -2.97 -4.83 -7.56
N SER A 316 -3.25 -4.67 -8.86
CA SER A 316 -4.58 -4.95 -9.40
C SER A 316 -4.93 -6.43 -9.51
N GLY A 317 -3.93 -7.32 -9.43
CA GLY A 317 -4.09 -8.75 -9.73
C GLY A 317 -4.46 -9.07 -11.18
N GLN A 318 -4.53 -8.07 -12.07
CA GLN A 318 -4.87 -8.28 -13.49
C GLN A 318 -3.74 -8.97 -14.25
N PRO A 319 -4.03 -9.65 -15.38
CA PRO A 319 -3.01 -10.27 -16.23
C PRO A 319 -1.89 -9.31 -16.64
N ASP A 320 -0.67 -9.82 -16.85
CA ASP A 320 0.58 -9.07 -17.11
C ASP A 320 0.52 -8.00 -18.22
N ASN A 321 -0.42 -8.09 -19.16
CA ASN A 321 -0.57 -7.17 -20.29
C ASN A 321 -1.64 -6.08 -20.07
N ASP A 322 -2.29 -6.05 -18.91
CA ASP A 322 -3.36 -5.11 -18.57
C ASP A 322 -3.03 -4.39 -17.26
N ASN A 323 -2.34 -3.25 -17.35
CA ASN A 323 -1.89 -2.49 -16.18
C ASN A 323 -2.90 -1.37 -15.89
N THR A 324 -3.41 -1.34 -14.66
CA THR A 324 -4.21 -0.23 -14.14
C THR A 324 -3.32 0.98 -13.80
N ALA A 325 -3.94 2.12 -13.44
CA ALA A 325 -3.18 3.28 -12.96
C ALA A 325 -2.36 2.95 -11.71
N GLU A 326 -2.94 2.20 -10.76
CA GLU A 326 -2.26 1.75 -9.54
C GLU A 326 -1.05 0.86 -9.84
N ASP A 327 -1.16 -0.04 -10.82
CA ASP A 327 -0.04 -0.90 -11.23
C ASP A 327 1.13 -0.06 -11.76
N ILE A 328 0.84 0.94 -12.60
CA ILE A 328 1.81 1.86 -13.18
C ILE A 328 2.51 2.66 -12.07
N GLU A 329 1.73 3.26 -11.18
CA GLU A 329 2.24 4.04 -10.04
C GLU A 329 3.14 3.19 -9.14
N ALA A 330 2.75 1.94 -8.83
CA ALA A 330 3.56 1.03 -8.04
C ALA A 330 4.89 0.67 -8.72
N ALA A 331 4.88 0.39 -10.03
CA ALA A 331 6.10 0.08 -10.77
C ALA A 331 7.04 1.28 -10.88
N GLU A 332 6.50 2.48 -11.12
CA GLU A 332 7.26 3.74 -11.16
C GLU A 332 7.82 4.11 -9.78
N ALA A 333 7.10 3.79 -8.70
CA ALA A 333 7.57 3.95 -7.33
C ALA A 333 8.69 2.96 -6.97
N GLY A 334 8.74 1.79 -7.62
CA GLY A 334 9.68 0.70 -7.36
C GLY A 334 9.22 -0.22 -6.22
N PHE A 335 9.70 -1.46 -6.23
CA PHE A 335 9.27 -2.50 -5.29
C PHE A 335 10.20 -2.58 -4.09
N ASN A 336 9.63 -2.47 -2.89
CA ASN A 336 10.36 -2.53 -1.62
C ASN A 336 10.21 -3.90 -0.97
N PHE A 337 11.31 -4.39 -0.39
CA PHE A 337 11.38 -5.63 0.37
C PHE A 337 12.12 -5.35 1.67
N ASP A 338 11.45 -5.54 2.80
CA ASP A 338 12.04 -5.38 4.12
C ASP A 338 12.91 -6.61 4.45
N ILE A 339 14.09 -6.37 5.01
CA ILE A 339 15.05 -7.38 5.43
C ILE A 339 15.13 -7.33 6.95
N SER A 340 15.10 -8.50 7.59
CA SER A 340 15.12 -8.58 9.05
C SER A 340 16.38 -7.90 9.62
N PRO A 341 16.26 -7.09 10.68
CA PRO A 341 17.41 -6.48 11.34
C PRO A 341 18.31 -7.53 12.04
N ASP A 342 17.83 -8.76 12.21
CA ASP A 342 18.62 -9.87 12.76
C ASP A 342 19.57 -10.51 11.72
N MET A 343 19.44 -10.13 10.43
CA MET A 343 20.38 -10.58 9.39
C MET A 343 21.78 -10.02 9.66
N PRO A 344 22.85 -10.74 9.27
CA PRO A 344 24.21 -10.25 9.46
C PRO A 344 24.47 -9.00 8.61
N LYS A 345 25.47 -8.21 9.02
CA LYS A 345 26.01 -7.16 8.16
C LYS A 345 26.69 -7.77 6.95
N VAL A 346 26.50 -7.15 5.78
CA VAL A 346 27.00 -7.64 4.49
C VAL A 346 27.59 -6.50 3.67
N ARG A 347 28.44 -6.83 2.70
CA ARG A 347 29.00 -5.90 1.72
C ARG A 347 28.66 -6.30 0.29
N TYR A 348 28.72 -7.60 0.00
CA TYR A 348 28.41 -8.13 -1.31
C TYR A 348 26.97 -8.60 -1.32
N ILE A 349 26.24 -8.23 -2.35
CA ILE A 349 24.86 -8.65 -2.59
C ILE A 349 24.83 -9.46 -3.88
N ARG A 350 24.16 -10.61 -3.85
CA ARG A 350 23.85 -11.38 -5.05
C ARG A 350 22.35 -11.47 -5.21
N PHE A 351 21.87 -10.90 -6.31
CA PHE A 351 20.46 -10.98 -6.69
C PHE A 351 20.28 -12.17 -7.62
N VAL A 352 19.37 -13.07 -7.28
CA VAL A 352 19.11 -14.29 -8.06
C VAL A 352 17.67 -14.27 -8.53
N GLN A 353 17.46 -13.96 -9.81
CA GLN A 353 16.15 -14.11 -10.42
C GLN A 353 15.84 -15.60 -10.63
N LYS A 354 14.89 -16.11 -9.85
CA LYS A 354 14.39 -17.48 -10.00
C LYS A 354 13.37 -17.55 -11.12
N VAL A 355 12.42 -16.61 -11.16
CA VAL A 355 11.36 -16.58 -12.19
C VAL A 355 11.09 -15.14 -12.61
N ALA A 356 10.98 -14.92 -13.91
CA ALA A 356 10.59 -13.64 -14.47
C ALA A 356 9.07 -13.48 -14.55
N GLN A 357 8.60 -12.26 -14.82
CA GLN A 357 7.17 -11.94 -14.86
C GLN A 357 6.40 -12.76 -15.89
N ASN A 358 6.96 -13.09 -17.06
CA ASN A 358 6.31 -14.00 -18.01
C ASN A 358 6.24 -15.48 -17.54
N ARG A 359 6.56 -15.77 -16.28
CA ARG A 359 6.60 -17.10 -15.67
C ARG A 359 7.57 -18.06 -16.38
N THR A 360 8.60 -17.50 -16.99
CA THR A 360 9.77 -18.23 -17.51
C THR A 360 11.05 -17.65 -16.90
N ASN A 361 12.19 -18.20 -17.29
CA ASN A 361 13.51 -17.77 -16.85
C ASN A 361 14.47 -17.53 -18.03
N SER A 362 13.92 -17.42 -19.24
CA SER A 362 14.71 -17.25 -20.45
C SER A 362 15.37 -15.87 -20.54
N LEU A 363 15.09 -14.96 -19.61
CA LEU A 363 15.56 -13.59 -19.66
C LEU A 363 15.50 -12.90 -18.30
N PHE A 364 16.48 -12.04 -18.02
CA PHE A 364 16.53 -11.17 -16.85
C PHE A 364 16.83 -9.74 -17.29
N HIS A 365 16.05 -8.76 -16.80
CA HIS A 365 16.39 -7.34 -16.87
C HIS A 365 15.86 -6.63 -15.63
N ILE A 366 16.62 -5.66 -15.15
CA ILE A 366 16.33 -4.86 -13.96
C ILE A 366 16.87 -3.47 -14.19
N SER A 367 16.12 -2.45 -13.76
CA SER A 367 16.41 -1.08 -14.12
C SER A 367 17.35 -0.40 -13.12
N GLU A 368 16.99 -0.43 -11.84
CA GLU A 368 17.72 0.24 -10.77
C GLU A 368 17.57 -0.57 -9.48
N MET A 369 18.56 -0.51 -8.60
CA MET A 369 18.61 -1.18 -7.30
C MET A 369 19.12 -0.18 -6.26
N GLU A 370 18.46 -0.16 -5.12
CA GLU A 370 18.80 0.69 -3.97
C GLU A 370 18.80 -0.17 -2.70
N PHE A 371 19.77 0.07 -1.83
CA PHE A 371 19.88 -0.57 -0.53
C PHE A 371 19.79 0.47 0.57
N TYR A 372 18.98 0.17 1.58
CA TYR A 372 18.73 1.04 2.71
C TYR A 372 19.12 0.34 4.00
N GLY A 373 19.76 1.06 4.91
CA GLY A 373 20.34 0.43 6.08
C GLY A 373 21.10 1.35 7.00
N ASP A 374 22.10 0.78 7.68
CA ASP A 374 23.09 1.49 8.48
C ASP A 374 24.50 1.08 8.05
N ASN A 375 25.25 2.02 7.47
CA ASN A 375 26.62 1.82 6.99
C ASN A 375 27.69 2.53 7.84
N ARG A 376 27.31 2.98 9.05
CA ARG A 376 28.18 3.72 9.98
C ARG A 376 29.13 2.82 10.78
#